data_AF-A0A0A2LGS6-F1
#
_entry.id   AF-A0A0A2LGS6-F1
#
_cell.length_a   1.000
_cell.length_b   1.000
_cell.length_c   1.000
_cell.angle_alpha   90.00
_cell.angle_beta   90.00
_cell.angle_gamma   90.00
#
_symmetry.space_group_name_H-M   'P 1'
#
loop_
_entity.id
_entity.type
_entity.pdbx_description
1 polymer ?
#
loop_
_entity_poly.entity_id
_entity_poly.type
_entity_poly.pdbx_seq_one_letter_code
_entity_poly.pdbx_strand_id
1 'polypeptide(L)'
;MVHALNGHCPAPFLQETLFPAVGGFIDGRYCKNISYGNSTYSCCLPCPLAEWRYDTNLADKLSATSWISVAVLPLCIFLLISYAVLPVKWTHRHYLSICFTLGICCMEAS
;
A
#
# COMPACT_ATOMS: atom_id res chain seq x y z
N MET A 1 14.17 -11.92 -28.11
CA MET A 1 14.03 -10.54 -28.64
C MET A 1 13.53 -9.64 -27.53
N VAL A 2 14.47 -9.11 -26.74
CA VAL A 2 14.18 -8.12 -25.69
C VAL A 2 13.74 -6.84 -26.41
N HIS A 3 12.44 -6.57 -26.42
CA HIS A 3 11.97 -5.26 -26.87
C HIS A 3 12.57 -4.24 -25.91
N ALA A 4 13.34 -3.28 -26.42
CA ALA A 4 13.84 -2.20 -25.60
C ALA A 4 12.66 -1.29 -25.26
N LEU A 5 11.88 -1.65 -24.23
CA LEU A 5 10.69 -0.93 -23.74
C LEU A 5 11.01 0.54 -23.39
N ASN A 6 12.29 0.84 -23.16
CA ASN A 6 12.79 2.17 -22.82
C ASN A 6 12.89 3.10 -24.03
N GLY A 7 13.00 2.59 -25.27
CA GLY A 7 13.12 3.43 -26.47
C GLY A 7 14.20 4.51 -26.33
N HIS A 8 13.79 5.79 -26.44
CA HIS A 8 14.65 6.97 -26.24
C HIS A 8 14.69 7.51 -24.80
N CYS A 9 13.95 6.88 -23.88
CA CYS A 9 13.96 7.24 -22.47
C CYS A 9 15.13 6.55 -21.76
N PRO A 10 15.84 7.23 -20.85
CA PRO A 10 16.85 6.58 -20.03
C PRO A 10 16.20 5.54 -19.11
N ALA A 11 16.87 4.40 -18.87
CA ALA A 11 16.39 3.44 -17.87
C ALA A 11 16.29 4.13 -16.49
N PRO A 12 15.23 3.88 -15.69
CA PRO A 12 14.19 2.85 -15.83
C PRO A 12 12.90 3.32 -16.51
N PHE A 13 12.91 4.44 -17.23
CA PHE A 13 11.71 5.00 -17.85
C PHE A 13 11.37 4.31 -19.18
N LEU A 14 10.07 4.14 -19.42
CA LEU A 14 9.51 3.43 -20.57
C LEU A 14 8.86 4.42 -21.53
N GLN A 15 9.05 4.25 -22.83
CA GLN A 15 8.46 5.15 -23.82
C GLN A 15 6.98 4.78 -24.05
N GLU A 16 6.07 5.74 -23.86
CA GLU A 16 4.62 5.51 -23.92
C GLU A 16 4.18 4.89 -25.26
N THR A 17 4.76 5.36 -26.37
CA THR A 17 4.41 4.93 -27.73
C THR A 17 4.76 3.47 -28.04
N LEU A 18 5.58 2.82 -27.20
CA LEU A 18 5.89 1.39 -27.34
C LEU A 18 4.82 0.49 -26.69
N PHE A 19 3.86 1.07 -25.95
CA PHE A 19 2.78 0.34 -25.31
C PHE A 19 1.46 0.65 -26.00
N PRO A 20 0.60 -0.36 -26.23
CA PRO A 20 -0.71 -0.14 -26.79
C PRO A 20 -1.56 0.71 -25.82
N ALA A 21 -2.26 1.70 -26.37
CA ALA A 21 -3.26 2.51 -25.66
C ALA A 21 -4.58 1.75 -25.41
N VAL A 22 -4.55 0.41 -25.47
CA VAL A 22 -5.71 -0.46 -25.22
C VAL A 22 -5.29 -1.54 -24.22
N GLY A 23 -5.83 -1.46 -23.02
CA GLY A 23 -5.53 -2.37 -21.91
C GLY A 23 -5.13 -1.65 -20.62
N GLY A 24 -5.77 -2.05 -19.52
CA GLY A 24 -5.54 -1.49 -18.18
C GLY A 24 -6.07 -0.06 -18.00
N PHE A 25 -5.76 0.54 -16.86
CA PHE A 25 -6.14 1.90 -16.51
C PHE A 25 -5.11 2.90 -17.05
N ILE A 26 -5.42 3.56 -18.17
CA ILE A 26 -4.48 4.42 -18.92
C ILE A 26 -4.25 5.75 -18.21
N ASP A 27 -5.30 6.35 -17.63
CA ASP A 27 -5.20 7.61 -16.88
C ASP A 27 -4.38 7.50 -15.58
N GLY A 28 -4.13 6.28 -15.08
CA GLY A 28 -3.29 6.06 -13.90
C GLY A 28 -1.80 5.94 -14.19
N ARG A 29 -1.39 6.08 -15.46
CA ARG A 29 0.02 6.00 -15.84
C ARG A 29 0.72 7.29 -15.46
N TYR A 30 1.85 7.18 -14.77
CA TYR A 30 2.66 8.35 -14.42
C TYR A 30 3.68 8.62 -15.53
N CYS A 31 3.31 9.49 -16.46
CA CYS A 31 4.11 9.87 -17.62
C CYS A 31 4.46 11.35 -17.61
N LYS A 32 5.67 11.68 -18.09
CA LYS A 32 6.11 13.06 -18.27
C LYS A 32 6.77 13.22 -19.63
N ASN A 33 6.41 14.29 -20.32
CA ASN A 33 7.09 14.69 -21.54
C ASN A 33 8.49 15.22 -21.20
N ILE A 34 9.52 14.57 -21.73
CA ILE A 34 10.91 15.01 -21.63
C ILE A 34 11.41 15.42 -23.01
N SER A 35 12.14 16.53 -23.05
CA SER A 35 12.85 16.95 -24.26
C SER A 35 14.23 16.32 -24.23
N TYR A 36 14.50 15.37 -25.12
CA TYR A 36 15.83 14.77 -25.27
C TYR A 36 16.33 15.03 -26.68
N GLY A 37 17.30 15.94 -26.80
CA GLY A 37 17.73 16.47 -28.10
C GLY A 37 16.69 17.43 -28.70
N ASN A 38 16.38 17.25 -30.00
CA ASN A 38 15.43 18.06 -30.77
C ASN A 38 13.96 17.59 -30.62
N SER A 39 13.73 16.41 -30.05
CA SER A 39 12.41 15.76 -29.99
C SER A 39 11.87 15.64 -28.55
N THR A 40 10.54 15.72 -28.43
CA THR A 40 9.83 15.52 -27.15
C THR A 40 9.27 14.09 -27.10
N TYR A 41 9.63 13.35 -26.05
CA TYR A 41 9.17 11.97 -25.84
C TYR A 41 8.35 11.89 -24.54
N SER A 42 7.24 11.15 -24.55
CA SER A 42 6.49 10.82 -23.33
C SER A 42 7.12 9.60 -22.65
N CYS A 43 7.73 9.81 -21.48
CA CYS A 43 8.40 8.78 -20.71
C CYS A 43 7.61 8.48 -19.43
N CYS A 44 7.25 7.22 -19.24
CA CYS A 44 6.42 6.73 -18.16
C CYS A 44 7.22 5.89 -17.17
N LEU A 45 6.78 5.86 -15.91
CA LEU A 45 7.28 4.91 -14.93
C LEU A 45 6.74 3.49 -15.20
N PRO A 46 7.52 2.43 -14.94
CA PRO A 46 7.01 1.07 -14.91
C PRO A 46 5.98 0.90 -13.79
N CYS A 47 4.99 0.04 -14.03
CA CYS A 47 4.06 -0.39 -12.98
C CYS A 47 4.59 -1.66 -12.29
N PRO A 48 4.42 -1.82 -10.97
CA PRO A 48 3.82 -0.90 -9.99
C PRO A 48 4.71 0.29 -9.58
N LEU A 49 4.17 1.52 -9.65
CA LEU A 49 4.89 2.75 -9.28
C LEU A 49 5.41 2.74 -7.82
N ALA A 50 4.79 1.92 -6.97
CA ALA A 50 5.17 1.75 -5.58
C ALA A 50 6.62 1.23 -5.42
N GLU A 51 7.10 0.34 -6.29
CA GLU A 51 8.47 -0.22 -6.17
C GLU A 51 9.55 0.82 -6.54
N TRP A 52 9.19 1.81 -7.37
CA TRP A 52 10.08 2.90 -7.79
C TRP A 52 10.05 4.07 -6.81
N ARG A 53 8.94 4.23 -6.08
CA ARG A 53 8.71 5.31 -5.12
C ARG A 53 9.11 4.92 -3.70
N TYR A 54 8.98 3.64 -3.37
CA TYR A 54 9.21 3.07 -2.06
C TYR A 54 10.21 1.92 -2.18
N ASP A 55 11.20 1.94 -1.29
CA ASP A 55 12.21 0.89 -1.18
C ASP A 55 11.57 -0.50 -0.97
N THR A 56 12.22 -1.57 -1.43
CA THR A 56 11.66 -2.95 -1.46
C THR A 56 11.19 -3.45 -0.09
N ASN A 57 11.68 -2.85 0.99
CA ASN A 57 11.23 -3.09 2.36
C ASN A 57 9.74 -2.76 2.62
N LEU A 58 9.07 -2.04 1.73
CA LEU A 58 7.65 -1.74 1.88
C LEU A 58 6.76 -2.95 1.58
N ALA A 59 7.16 -3.84 0.66
CA ALA A 59 6.40 -5.05 0.32
C ALA A 59 6.40 -6.07 1.49
N ASP A 60 7.55 -6.20 2.16
CA ASP A 60 7.69 -7.02 3.36
C ASP A 60 6.92 -6.42 4.54
N LYS A 61 6.91 -5.08 4.67
CA LYS A 61 6.08 -4.39 5.67
C LYS A 61 4.58 -4.54 5.40
N LEU A 62 4.16 -4.44 4.15
CA LEU A 62 2.76 -4.60 3.74
C LEU A 62 2.23 -6.01 4.03
N SER A 63 3.05 -7.04 3.76
CA SER A 63 2.70 -8.43 4.08
C SER A 63 2.68 -8.69 5.59
N ALA A 64 3.63 -8.12 6.34
CA ALA A 64 3.64 -8.21 7.80
C ALA A 64 2.42 -7.53 8.45
N THR A 65 2.02 -6.35 7.95
CA THR A 65 0.83 -5.64 8.44
C THR A 65 -0.45 -6.46 8.25
N SER A 66 -0.61 -7.11 7.10
CA SER A 66 -1.80 -7.93 6.83
C SER A 66 -1.98 -9.08 7.85
N TRP A 67 -0.88 -9.70 8.30
CA TRP A 67 -0.93 -10.78 9.29
C TRP A 67 -1.29 -10.28 10.70
N ILE A 68 -0.81 -9.09 11.07
CA ILE A 68 -1.05 -8.50 12.40
C ILE A 68 -2.54 -8.20 12.59
N SER A 69 -3.20 -7.63 11.59
CA SER A 69 -4.64 -7.35 11.63
C SER A 69 -5.47 -8.62 11.85
N VAL A 70 -5.10 -9.71 11.18
CA VAL A 70 -5.76 -11.02 11.32
C VAL A 70 -5.60 -11.61 12.73
N ALA A 71 -4.45 -11.40 13.37
CA ALA A 71 -4.20 -11.88 14.73
C ALA A 71 -4.86 -11.02 15.81
N VAL A 72 -4.93 -9.69 15.59
CA VAL A 72 -5.47 -8.73 16.56
C VAL A 72 -7.00 -8.78 16.64
N LEU A 73 -7.70 -8.98 15.52
CA LEU A 73 -9.17 -9.05 15.48
C LEU A 73 -9.78 -10.07 16.47
N PRO A 74 -9.41 -11.37 16.45
CA PRO A 74 -9.97 -12.35 17.37
C PRO A 74 -9.59 -12.09 18.82
N LEU A 75 -8.38 -11.57 19.06
CA LEU A 75 -7.92 -11.18 20.40
C LEU A 75 -8.80 -10.05 20.98
N CYS A 76 -9.10 -9.02 20.17
CA CYS A 76 -9.98 -7.92 20.57
C CYS A 76 -11.41 -8.39 20.85
N ILE A 77 -11.95 -9.30 20.02
CA ILE A 77 -13.28 -9.89 20.22
C ILE A 77 -13.32 -10.69 21.53
N PHE A 78 -12.31 -11.52 21.80
CA PHE A 78 -12.23 -12.32 23.02
C PHE A 78 -12.17 -11.45 24.29
N LEU A 79 -11.43 -10.34 24.23
CA LEU A 79 -11.35 -9.37 25.32
C LEU A 79 -12.69 -8.66 25.57
N LEU A 80 -13.42 -8.28 24.51
CA LEU A 80 -14.76 -7.70 24.62
C LEU A 80 -15.75 -8.69 25.25
N ILE A 81 -15.73 -9.96 24.84
CA ILE A 81 -16.57 -11.00 25.41
C ILE A 81 -16.23 -11.21 26.89
N SER A 82 -14.94 -11.26 27.24
CA SER A 82 -14.49 -11.40 28.63
C SER A 82 -15.00 -10.26 29.52
N TYR A 83 -15.02 -9.03 28.99
CA TYR A 83 -15.56 -7.87 29.71
C TYR A 83 -17.09 -7.88 29.81
N ALA A 84 -17.80 -8.37 28.79
CA ALA A 84 -19.25 -8.51 28.83
C ALA A 84 -19.72 -9.57 29.85
N VAL A 85 -18.94 -10.65 30.03
CA VAL A 85 -19.27 -11.75 30.95
C VAL A 85 -18.88 -11.44 32.39
N LEU A 86 -17.79 -10.69 32.63
CA LEU A 86 -17.31 -10.39 33.97
C LEU A 86 -17.93 -9.07 34.51
N PRO A 87 -18.79 -9.11 35.55
CA PRO A 87 -19.52 -7.93 36.00
C PRO A 87 -18.58 -6.80 36.45
N VAL A 88 -18.92 -5.59 36.01
CA VAL A 88 -18.28 -4.26 36.13
C VAL A 88 -17.83 -3.80 37.54
N LYS A 89 -17.95 -4.65 38.56
CA LYS A 89 -17.96 -4.24 39.98
C LYS A 89 -16.60 -3.84 40.59
N TRP A 90 -15.46 -3.94 39.89
CA TRP A 90 -14.13 -3.63 40.48
C TRP A 90 -13.10 -2.97 39.54
N THR A 91 -13.50 -2.16 38.56
CA THR A 91 -12.69 -2.01 37.33
C THR A 91 -12.19 -0.59 36.97
N HIS A 92 -11.63 0.16 37.93
CA HIS A 92 -10.93 1.43 37.60
C HIS A 92 -9.63 1.22 36.81
N ARG A 93 -8.98 0.05 36.92
CA ARG A 93 -7.72 -0.31 36.20
C ARG A 93 -7.94 -0.88 34.80
N HIS A 94 -9.17 -1.26 34.45
CA HIS A 94 -9.49 -2.02 33.24
C HIS A 94 -9.97 -1.15 32.07
N TYR A 95 -10.35 0.11 32.35
CA TYR A 95 -10.71 1.10 31.33
C TYR A 95 -9.54 1.45 30.41
N LEU A 96 -8.32 1.49 30.95
CA LEU A 96 -7.11 1.82 30.20
C LEU A 96 -6.76 0.71 29.19
N SER A 97 -6.95 -0.56 29.57
CA SER A 97 -6.81 -1.69 28.64
C SER A 97 -7.88 -1.66 27.56
N ILE A 98 -9.12 -1.28 27.89
CA ILE A 98 -10.26 -1.22 26.95
C ILE A 98 -10.13 -0.08 25.94
N CYS A 99 -9.77 1.12 26.37
CA CYS A 99 -9.49 2.23 25.45
C CYS A 99 -8.30 1.90 24.54
N PHE A 100 -7.30 1.17 25.04
CA PHE A 100 -6.18 0.71 24.22
C PHE A 100 -6.63 -0.31 23.16
N THR A 101 -7.44 -1.31 23.56
CA THR A 101 -7.98 -2.30 22.61
C THR A 101 -8.91 -1.66 21.57
N LEU A 102 -9.78 -0.72 21.98
CA LEU A 102 -10.63 0.06 21.07
C LEU A 102 -9.81 0.96 20.13
N GLY A 103 -8.78 1.63 20.65
CA GLY A 103 -7.88 2.46 19.86
C GLY A 103 -7.17 1.67 18.77
N ILE A 104 -6.68 0.47 19.10
CA ILE A 104 -6.08 -0.44 18.12
C ILE A 104 -7.11 -0.86 17.06
N CYS A 105 -8.33 -1.25 17.47
CA CYS A 105 -9.37 -1.63 16.51
C CYS A 105 -9.74 -0.49 15.54
N CYS A 106 -9.85 0.74 16.02
CA CYS A 106 -10.17 1.90 15.18
C CYS A 106 -9.05 2.23 14.20
N MET A 107 -7.79 2.03 14.61
CA MET A 107 -6.61 2.31 13.78
C MET A 107 -6.40 1.23 12.70
N GLU A 108 -6.83 0.00 12.95
CA GLU A 108 -6.86 -1.09 11.95
C GLU A 108 -8.02 -0.95 10.94
N ALA A 109 -9.07 -0.20 11.27
CA ALA A 109 -10.26 -0.03 10.43
C ALA A 109 -10.26 1.25 9.57
N SER A 110 -9.25 2.13 9.72
CA SER A 110 -9.10 3.41 9.01
C SER A 110 -8.14 3.35 7.84
#